data_AF-A0A1J3IS76-F1
#
_entry.id   AF-A0A1J3IS76-F1
#
_cell.length_a   1.000
_cell.length_b   1.000
_cell.length_c   1.000
_cell.angle_alpha   90.00
_cell.angle_beta   90.00
_cell.angle_gamma   90.00
#
_symmetry.space_group_name_H-M   'P 1'
#
loop_
_entity.id
_entity.type
_entity.pdbx_description
1 polymer ?
#
loop_
_entity_poly.entity_id
_entity_poly.type
_entity_poly.pdbx_seq_one_letter_code
_entity_poly.pdbx_strand_id
1 'polypeptide(L)'
;KSSLLEALLGFRFNVREVEMGTRRPLILQMVHDLSALEPRCRFQDEDSEEYGSPIVSATAVADVIRSRTEALLKKTKTTVPPKPIVMRAECLNMLIVQF
;
A
#
# COMPACT_ATOMS: atom_id res chain seq x y z
N LYS A 1 13.83 -5.82 4.88
CA LYS A 1 14.32 -4.73 3.99
C LYS A 1 13.44 -4.74 2.75
N SER A 2 12.54 -3.77 2.61
CA SER A 2 11.58 -3.71 1.49
C SER A 2 12.02 -2.69 0.44
N SER A 3 13.20 -2.88 -0.15
CA SER A 3 13.81 -1.95 -1.11
C SER A 3 13.13 -1.91 -2.48
N LEU A 4 12.34 -2.94 -2.82
CA LEU A 4 11.66 -3.03 -4.12
C LEU A 4 10.49 -2.05 -4.24
N LEU A 5 9.68 -1.92 -3.18
CA LEU A 5 8.59 -0.93 -3.12
C LEU A 5 9.12 0.50 -3.11
N GLU A 6 10.28 0.68 -2.44
CA GLU A 6 10.95 1.97 -2.37
C GLU A 6 11.49 2.41 -3.74
N ALA A 7 12.01 1.46 -4.52
CA ALA A 7 12.51 1.71 -5.87
C ALA A 7 11.39 1.91 -6.90
N LEU A 8 10.28 1.19 -6.79
CA LEU A 8 9.17 1.23 -7.77
C LEU A 8 8.29 2.48 -7.64
N LEU A 9 8.11 3.01 -6.44
CA LEU A 9 7.22 4.16 -6.21
C LEU A 9 7.97 5.48 -5.98
N GLY A 10 9.30 5.48 -5.97
CA GLY A 10 10.11 6.66 -5.62
C GLY A 10 9.93 7.13 -4.16
N PHE A 11 9.18 6.36 -3.35
CA PHE A 11 8.85 6.68 -1.98
C PHE A 11 9.71 5.87 -1.02
N ARG A 12 10.40 6.54 -0.09
CA ARG A 12 10.99 5.84 1.06
C ARG A 12 9.84 5.37 1.96
N PHE A 13 9.41 4.12 1.80
CA PHE A 13 8.73 3.38 2.86
C PHE A 13 9.75 3.09 3.96
N ASN A 14 10.18 4.13 4.66
CA ASN A 14 11.10 4.03 5.77
C ASN A 14 10.32 3.49 6.98
N VAL A 15 9.89 2.22 6.90
CA VAL A 15 9.53 1.42 8.07
C VAL A 15 10.84 0.97 8.72
N ARG A 16 11.69 1.94 9.10
CA ARG A 16 12.82 1.73 10.01
C ARG A 16 12.23 1.66 11.40
N GLU A 17 12.12 0.44 11.93
CA GLU A 17 12.18 0.12 13.37
C GLU A 17 11.39 1.04 14.33
N VAL A 18 10.16 1.42 13.99
CA VAL A 18 9.18 1.92 14.97
C VAL A 18 8.35 0.74 15.44
N GLU A 19 8.94 -0.23 16.17
CA GLU A 19 8.31 -1.38 16.90
C GLU A 19 7.13 -2.17 16.25
N MET A 20 6.72 -1.88 15.01
CA MET A 20 5.44 -2.25 14.42
C MET A 20 5.53 -2.21 12.88
N GLY A 21 6.31 -3.11 12.29
CA GLY A 21 6.28 -3.32 10.83
C GLY A 21 5.02 -4.10 10.46
N THR A 22 3.92 -3.41 10.17
CA THR A 22 2.65 -3.91 9.61
C THR A 22 2.42 -5.42 9.78
N ARG A 23 1.79 -5.85 10.88
CA ARG A 23 1.39 -7.25 11.11
C ARG A 23 0.27 -7.75 10.17
N ARG A 24 -0.07 -6.97 9.14
CA ARG A 24 -1.14 -7.23 8.19
C ARG A 24 -0.51 -7.36 6.80
N PRO A 25 -0.74 -8.47 6.05
CA PRO A 25 -0.18 -8.63 4.72
C PRO A 25 -0.62 -7.50 3.78
N LEU A 26 0.27 -7.05 2.90
CA LEU A 26 -0.04 -6.07 1.84
C LEU A 26 0.11 -6.75 0.47
N ILE A 27 -0.96 -6.75 -0.31
CA ILE A 27 -0.95 -7.23 -1.70
C ILE A 27 -0.85 -6.00 -2.60
N LEU A 28 0.26 -5.87 -3.31
CA LEU A 28 0.45 -4.81 -4.31
C LEU A 28 0.15 -5.35 -5.71
N GLN A 29 -0.85 -4.76 -6.36
CA GLN A 29 -1.13 -4.95 -7.78
C GLN A 29 -0.54 -3.78 -8.56
N MET A 30 0.42 -4.04 -9.43
CA MET A 30 0.95 -3.01 -10.34
C MET A 30 0.14 -3.03 -11.62
N VAL A 31 -0.40 -1.87 -12.01
CA VAL A 31 -1.22 -1.70 -13.20
C VAL A 31 -0.61 -0.62 -14.08
N HIS A 32 -0.38 -0.98 -15.33
CA HIS A 32 0.01 -0.02 -16.35
C HIS A 32 -1.22 0.77 -16.78
N ASP A 33 -1.21 2.08 -16.51
CA ASP A 33 -2.31 2.98 -16.83
C ASP A 33 -1.76 4.19 -17.57
N LEU A 34 -2.12 4.32 -18.84
CA LEU A 34 -1.64 5.39 -19.71
C LEU A 34 -2.11 6.79 -19.25
N SER A 35 -3.17 6.86 -18.45
CA SER A 35 -3.68 8.11 -17.86
C SER A 35 -3.01 8.48 -16.53
N ALA A 36 -2.19 7.59 -15.97
CA ALA A 36 -1.45 7.82 -14.73
C ALA A 36 -0.06 8.43 -15.05
N LEU A 37 -0.07 9.68 -15.53
CA LEU A 37 1.14 10.47 -15.82
C LEU A 37 2.09 10.53 -14.61
N GLU A 38 1.51 10.54 -13.41
CA GLU A 38 2.20 10.40 -12.13
C GLU A 38 1.75 9.12 -11.42
N PRO A 39 2.64 8.46 -10.66
CA PRO A 39 2.28 7.25 -9.92
C PRO A 39 1.21 7.57 -8.87
N ARG A 40 0.13 6.79 -8.88
CA ARG A 40 -0.96 6.91 -7.93
C ARG A 40 -1.36 5.55 -7.38
N CYS A 41 -1.75 5.52 -6.11
CA CYS A 41 -2.21 4.31 -5.46
C CYS A 41 -3.71 4.37 -5.21
N ARG A 42 -4.39 3.22 -5.34
CA ARG A 42 -5.77 3.04 -4.89
C ARG A 42 -5.84 1.86 -3.94
N PHE A 43 -6.58 2.01 -2.86
CA PHE A 43 -6.87 0.90 -1.96
C PHE A 43 -8.21 0.29 -2.33
N GLN A 44 -8.25 -1.04 -2.39
CA GLN A 44 -9.51 -1.75 -2.45
C GLN A 44 -10.31 -1.47 -1.16
N ASP A 45 -11.62 -1.35 -1.24
CA ASP A 45 -12.45 -1.26 -0.05
C ASP A 45 -12.31 -2.51 0.83
N GLU A 46 -12.54 -2.36 2.13
CA GLU A 46 -12.41 -3.51 3.04
C GLU A 46 -13.57 -4.49 2.86
N ASP A 47 -14.76 -4.04 2.47
CA ASP A 47 -15.97 -4.86 2.41
C ASP A 47 -16.51 -5.04 0.97
N SER A 48 -15.82 -4.50 -0.04
CA SER A 48 -16.14 -4.67 -1.47
C SER A 48 -14.90 -4.83 -2.35
N GLU A 49 -15.10 -5.15 -3.64
CA GLU A 49 -14.01 -5.23 -4.62
C GLU A 49 -13.65 -3.88 -5.25
N GLU A 50 -14.35 -2.80 -4.86
CA GLU A 50 -14.20 -1.48 -5.44
C GLU A 50 -12.92 -0.79 -4.97
N TYR A 51 -12.36 0.07 -5.81
CA TYR A 51 -11.18 0.85 -5.48
C TYR A 51 -11.57 2.29 -5.15
N GLY A 52 -11.00 2.81 -4.07
CA GLY A 52 -11.21 4.19 -3.66
C GLY A 52 -10.57 5.23 -4.60
N SER A 53 -10.61 6.49 -4.16
CA SER A 53 -9.98 7.60 -4.87
C SER A 53 -8.46 7.42 -4.99
N PRO A 54 -7.84 7.96 -6.05
CA PRO A 54 -6.40 7.89 -6.24
C PRO A 54 -5.67 8.72 -5.18
N ILE A 55 -4.57 8.16 -4.66
CA ILE A 55 -3.68 8.78 -3.68
C ILE A 55 -2.30 8.90 -4.32
N VAL A 56 -1.80 10.13 -4.43
CA VAL A 56 -0.48 10.45 -4.99
C VAL A 56 0.59 10.68 -3.92
N SER A 57 0.19 10.92 -2.66
CA SER A 57 1.10 11.22 -1.56
C SER A 57 1.53 9.96 -0.81
N ALA A 58 2.84 9.74 -0.68
CA ALA A 58 3.43 8.66 0.09
C ALA A 58 2.93 8.63 1.55
N THR A 59 2.88 9.81 2.17
CA THR A 59 2.46 9.97 3.56
C THR A 59 1.01 9.55 3.71
N ALA A 60 0.14 9.98 2.78
CA ALA A 60 -1.27 9.59 2.79
C ALA A 60 -1.44 8.07 2.59
N VAL A 61 -0.65 7.44 1.73
CA VAL A 61 -0.63 5.97 1.57
C VAL A 61 -0.23 5.28 2.88
N ALA A 62 0.82 5.76 3.54
CA ALA A 62 1.28 5.21 4.82
C ALA A 62 0.23 5.39 5.94
N ASP A 63 -0.43 6.55 6.00
CA ASP A 63 -1.48 6.84 6.97
C ASP A 63 -2.71 5.95 6.76
N VAL A 64 -3.10 5.68 5.51
CA VAL A 64 -4.19 4.75 5.19
C VAL A 64 -3.85 3.32 5.63
N ILE A 65 -2.63 2.84 5.35
CA ILE A 65 -2.19 1.50 5.77
C ILE A 65 -2.21 1.39 7.30
N ARG A 66 -1.71 2.41 8.00
CA ARG A 66 -1.72 2.47 9.47
C ARG A 66 -3.15 2.44 10.02
N SER A 67 -3.99 3.35 9.55
CA SER A 67 -5.38 3.49 9.98
C SER A 67 -6.18 2.20 9.81
N ARG A 68 -6.09 1.55 8.64
CA ARG A 68 -6.78 0.28 8.36
C ARG A 68 -6.26 -0.88 9.20
N THR A 69 -4.96 -0.90 9.47
CA THR A 69 -4.37 -1.92 10.35
C THR A 69 -4.87 -1.75 11.78
N GLU A 70 -4.84 -0.53 12.31
CA GLU A 70 -5.34 -0.23 13.65
C GLU A 70 -6.84 -0.48 13.81
N ALA A 71 -7.65 -0.08 12.82
CA ALA A 71 -9.10 -0.31 12.83
C ALA A 71 -9.43 -1.80 12.89
N LEU A 72 -8.73 -2.63 12.10
CA LEU A 72 -8.95 -4.07 12.08
C LEU A 72 -8.46 -4.75 13.37
N LEU A 73 -7.33 -4.30 13.93
CA LEU A 73 -6.84 -4.77 15.24
C LEU A 73 -7.85 -4.49 16.35
N LYS A 74 -8.40 -3.27 16.40
CA LYS A 74 -9.44 -2.89 17.36
C LYS A 74 -10.72 -3.73 17.20
N LYS A 75 -11.13 -3.99 15.95
CA LYS A 75 -12.35 -4.79 15.65
C LYS A 75 -12.18 -6.26 16.01
N THR A 76 -11.04 -6.86 15.70
CA THR A 76 -10.82 -8.31 15.86
C THR A 76 -10.28 -8.72 17.23
N LYS A 77 -9.77 -7.77 18.03
CA LYS A 77 -9.01 -8.03 19.27
C LYS A 77 -7.83 -9.00 19.07
N THR A 78 -7.34 -9.12 17.84
CA THR A 78 -6.21 -9.97 17.49
C THR A 78 -4.92 -9.18 17.48
N THR A 79 -3.81 -9.89 17.66
CA THR A 79 -2.47 -9.31 17.66
C THR A 79 -1.90 -9.13 16.25
N VAL A 80 -2.47 -9.84 15.26
CA VAL A 80 -2.07 -9.91 13.84
C VAL A 80 -3.34 -10.12 12.99
N PRO A 81 -3.76 -9.17 12.14
CA PRO A 81 -4.96 -9.35 11.32
C PRO A 81 -4.69 -10.26 10.12
N PRO A 82 -5.52 -11.28 9.85
CA PRO A 82 -5.29 -12.23 8.76
C PRO A 82 -5.68 -11.69 7.38
N LYS A 83 -6.59 -10.70 7.32
CA LYS A 83 -7.07 -10.14 6.05
C LYS A 83 -5.99 -9.23 5.46
N PRO A 84 -5.55 -9.39 4.20
CA PRO A 84 -4.59 -8.49 3.59
C PRO A 84 -5.19 -7.09 3.35
N ILE A 85 -4.34 -6.09 3.19
CA ILE A 85 -4.69 -4.83 2.52
C ILE A 85 -4.35 -5.01 1.04
N VAL A 86 -5.29 -4.72 0.14
CA VAL A 86 -5.05 -4.77 -1.32
C VAL A 86 -4.87 -3.35 -1.83
N MET A 87 -3.73 -3.09 -2.45
CA MET A 87 -3.39 -1.80 -3.03
C MET A 87 -3.04 -1.97 -4.50
N ARG A 88 -3.55 -1.08 -5.34
CA ARG A 88 -3.21 -0.97 -6.75
C ARG A 88 -2.32 0.24 -6.97
N ALA A 89 -1.13 0.05 -7.55
CA ALA A 89 -0.28 1.13 -8.02
C ALA A 89 -0.48 1.29 -9.53
N GLU A 90 -0.98 2.45 -9.93
CA GLU A 90 -1.23 2.84 -11.31
C GLU A 90 -0.09 3.76 -11.74
N CYS A 91 0.63 3.40 -12.81
CA CYS A 91 1.69 4.25 -13.36
C CYS A 91 1.83 4.06 -14.87
N LEU A 92 2.05 5.17 -15.58
CA LEU A 92 2.38 5.16 -17.00
C LEU A 92 3.69 4.41 -17.26
N ASN A 93 4.70 4.57 -16.42
CA ASN A 93 6.03 3.98 -16.61
C ASN A 93 6.31 2.92 -15.54
N MET A 94 6.00 1.66 -15.83
CA MET A 94 6.42 0.54 -14.99
C MET A 94 7.91 0.26 -15.18
N LEU A 95 8.78 0.97 -14.47
CA LEU A 95 10.21 0.64 -14.44
C LEU A 95 10.43 -0.54 -13.48
N ILE A 96 10.31 -1.77 -13.99
CA ILE A 96 10.67 -2.98 -13.22
C ILE A 96 12.19 -3.13 -13.27
N VAL A 97 12.86 -2.81 -12.16
CA VAL A 97 14.29 -3.14 -11.99
C VAL A 97 14.39 -4.57 -11.45
N GLN A 98 14.82 -5.51 -12.29
CA GLN A 98 15.17 -6.86 -11.82
C GLN A 98 16.57 -6.84 -11.18
N PHE A 99 16.71 -7.45 -10.00
CA PHE A 99 17.98 -7.74 -9.35
C PHE A 99 18.29 -9.23 -9.45
#